data_AF-A0A7S0N5D1-F1
#
_entry.id   AF-A0A7S0N5D1-F1
#
_cell.length_a   1.000
_cell.length_b   1.000
_cell.length_c   1.000
_cell.angle_alpha   90.00
_cell.angle_beta   90.00
_cell.angle_gamma   90.00
#
_symmetry.space_group_name_H-M   'P 1'
#
loop_
_entity.id
_entity.type
_entity.pdbx_description
1 polymer ?
#
loop_
_entity_poly.entity_id
_entity_poly.type
_entity_poly.pdbx_seq_one_letter_code
_entity_poly.pdbx_strand_id
1 'polypeptide(L)'
;EYPQIVLLSVLRGQDTVQGVTHFHFYDACSVSDVYPRTIVAGNNSVLTISGSNFVPSGSLLVRIGNYQHLALEYVSSSQMLCALHNMLPGNITVHIHHGSDSLIFEELLHVQSALTPLFFPSSGPTHGGTAITVAHFEKVLSSELFLIFGNRTSAG
;
A
#
# COMPACT_ATOMS: atom_id res chain seq x y z
N GLU A 1 4.77 -28.29 -3.83
CA GLU A 1 5.27 -28.26 -2.44
C GLU A 1 5.33 -29.68 -1.91
N TYR A 2 6.48 -30.12 -1.39
CA TYR A 2 6.60 -31.41 -0.72
C TYR A 2 7.46 -31.24 0.54
N PRO A 3 6.91 -31.41 1.75
CA PRO A 3 7.73 -31.42 2.95
C PRO A 3 8.73 -32.56 2.85
N GLN A 4 10.02 -32.26 2.98
CA GLN A 4 11.06 -33.28 3.01
C GLN A 4 11.55 -33.43 4.45
N ILE A 5 11.71 -34.68 4.87
CA ILE A 5 12.37 -34.99 6.14
C ILE A 5 13.85 -34.79 5.91
N VAL A 6 14.47 -33.89 6.66
CA VAL A 6 15.92 -33.67 6.64
C VAL A 6 16.51 -33.94 8.00
N LEU A 7 17.70 -34.54 7.96
CA LEU A 7 18.56 -34.70 9.10
C LEU A 7 19.32 -33.39 9.33
N LEU A 8 19.08 -32.74 10.46
CA LEU A 8 19.88 -31.61 10.91
C LEU A 8 20.93 -32.12 11.90
N SER A 9 22.19 -31.87 11.59
CA SER A 9 23.32 -32.14 12.48
C SER A 9 23.89 -30.83 13.00
N VAL A 10 23.80 -30.61 14.31
CA VAL A 10 24.43 -29.46 14.99
C VAL A 10 25.73 -29.94 15.62
N LEU A 11 26.83 -29.30 15.22
CA LEU A 11 28.17 -29.60 15.74
C LEU A 11 28.54 -28.62 16.85
N ARG A 12 28.94 -29.14 18.02
CA ARG A 12 29.51 -28.35 19.12
C ARG A 12 30.81 -29.01 19.58
N GLY A 13 31.94 -28.58 19.03
CA GLY A 13 33.24 -29.19 19.34
C GLY A 13 33.34 -30.59 18.72
N GLN A 14 33.59 -31.62 19.54
CA GLN A 14 33.56 -33.03 19.11
C GLN A 14 32.17 -33.67 19.21
N ASP A 15 31.22 -33.01 19.87
CA ASP A 15 29.86 -33.53 20.03
C ASP A 15 29.00 -33.17 18.82
N THR A 16 28.41 -34.20 18.21
CA THR A 16 27.41 -34.04 17.14
C THR A 16 26.05 -34.43 17.68
N VAL A 17 25.12 -33.46 17.70
CA VAL A 17 23.72 -33.75 18.01
C VAL A 17 22.95 -33.81 16.70
N GLN A 18 22.29 -34.94 16.46
CA GLN A 18 21.45 -35.14 15.27
C GLN A 18 19.98 -35.05 15.66
N GLY A 19 19.20 -34.34 14.85
CA GLY A 19 17.76 -34.24 14.98
C GLY A 19 17.11 -34.41 13.61
N VAL A 20 15.91 -35.00 13.60
CA VAL A 20 15.11 -35.14 12.38
C VAL A 20 13.99 -34.11 12.46
N THR A 21 13.84 -33.32 11.41
CA THR A 21 12.73 -32.36 11.32
C THR A 21 12.14 -32.36 9.92
N HIS A 22 10.90 -31.91 9.81
CA HIS A 22 10.32 -31.54 8.53
C HIS A 22 10.90 -30.19 8.11
N PHE A 23 11.46 -30.14 6.91
CA PHE A 23 11.89 -28.89 6.29
C PHE A 23 11.15 -28.70 4.98
N HIS A 24 10.69 -27.48 4.78
CA HIS A 24 10.00 -27.10 3.57
C HIS A 24 10.96 -26.35 2.67
N PHE A 25 11.21 -26.91 1.50
CA PHE A 25 11.90 -26.19 0.43
C PHE A 25 10.86 -25.41 -0.35
N TYR A 26 11.12 -24.11 -0.51
CA TYR A 26 10.33 -23.23 -1.33
C TYR A 26 11.19 -22.70 -2.46
N ASP A 27 10.57 -22.55 -3.63
CA ASP A 27 11.19 -21.83 -4.73
C ASP A 27 11.43 -20.38 -4.34
N ALA A 28 12.43 -19.76 -4.96
CA ALA A 28 12.71 -18.34 -4.73
C ALA A 28 11.46 -17.53 -5.10
N CYS A 29 11.00 -16.69 -4.16
CA CYS A 29 9.92 -15.77 -4.43
C CYS A 29 10.37 -14.66 -5.37
N SER A 30 9.44 -14.18 -6.19
CA SER A 30 9.66 -13.02 -7.04
C SER A 30 8.45 -12.10 -6.96
N VAL A 31 8.69 -10.80 -7.07
CA VAL A 31 7.64 -9.78 -7.12
C VAL A 31 7.61 -9.22 -8.53
N SER A 32 6.39 -9.10 -9.07
CA SER A 32 6.16 -8.61 -10.42
C SER A 32 5.49 -7.24 -10.46
N ASP A 33 4.65 -6.91 -9.47
CA ASP A 33 3.92 -5.63 -9.44
C ASP A 33 3.47 -5.23 -8.04
N VAL A 34 3.24 -3.93 -7.86
CA VAL A 34 2.63 -3.31 -6.67
C VAL A 34 1.52 -2.35 -7.09
N TYR A 35 0.35 -2.51 -6.49
CA TYR A 35 -0.84 -1.71 -6.80
C TYR A 35 -1.63 -1.32 -5.54
N PRO A 36 -2.20 -0.12 -5.41
CA PRO A 36 -2.11 1.00 -6.35
C PRO A 36 -0.75 1.73 -6.29
N ARG A 37 -0.37 2.39 -7.38
CA ARG A 37 0.82 3.25 -7.44
C ARG A 37 0.56 4.69 -6.99
N THR A 38 -0.70 5.01 -6.72
CA THR A 38 -1.14 6.31 -6.20
C THR A 38 -2.07 6.09 -5.02
N ILE A 39 -1.79 6.76 -3.90
CA ILE A 39 -2.62 6.75 -2.70
C ILE A 39 -2.82 8.19 -2.20
N VAL A 40 -3.75 8.39 -1.27
CA VAL A 40 -4.01 9.69 -0.65
C VAL A 40 -3.43 9.72 0.77
N ALA A 41 -2.66 10.75 1.08
CA ALA A 41 -2.08 10.99 2.39
C ALA A 41 -3.17 11.04 3.47
N GLY A 42 -2.85 10.55 4.67
CA GLY A 42 -3.79 10.54 5.80
C GLY A 42 -4.94 9.53 5.70
N ASN A 43 -5.18 8.91 4.54
CA ASN A 43 -6.13 7.81 4.40
C ASN A 43 -5.44 6.46 4.65
N ASN A 44 -6.17 5.52 5.23
CA ASN A 44 -5.74 4.13 5.24
C ASN A 44 -5.80 3.58 3.81
N SER A 45 -4.71 2.99 3.35
CA SER A 45 -4.60 2.40 2.02
C SER A 45 -3.99 1.00 2.13
N VAL A 46 -4.26 0.13 1.17
CA VAL A 46 -3.67 -1.22 1.11
C VAL A 46 -2.94 -1.37 -0.21
N LEU A 47 -1.66 -1.70 -0.16
CA LEU A 47 -0.92 -2.14 -1.33
C LEU A 47 -1.10 -3.64 -1.53
N THR A 48 -1.47 -4.02 -2.73
CA THR A 48 -1.43 -5.37 -3.25
C THR A 48 -0.08 -5.61 -3.91
N ILE A 49 0.63 -6.62 -3.44
CA ILE A 49 1.91 -7.07 -3.97
C ILE A 49 1.64 -8.37 -4.73
N SER A 50 1.93 -8.36 -6.03
CA SER A 50 1.72 -9.51 -6.91
C SER A 50 3.06 -10.13 -7.28
N GLY A 51 3.08 -11.46 -7.42
CA GLY A 51 4.30 -12.18 -7.76
C GLY A 51 4.12 -13.68 -7.79
N SER A 52 5.16 -14.42 -7.42
CA SER A 52 5.14 -15.88 -7.39
C SER A 52 5.94 -16.45 -6.22
N ASN A 53 5.58 -17.67 -5.83
CA ASN A 53 6.20 -18.45 -4.75
C ASN A 53 6.22 -17.74 -3.40
N PHE A 54 5.18 -16.94 -3.10
CA PHE A 54 4.99 -16.40 -1.76
C PHE A 54 4.59 -17.50 -0.79
N VAL A 55 5.04 -17.38 0.46
CA VAL A 55 4.77 -18.36 1.50
C VAL A 55 4.33 -17.65 2.79
N PRO A 56 3.42 -18.24 3.59
CA PRO A 56 2.87 -17.58 4.78
C PRO A 56 3.92 -17.19 5.83
N SER A 57 4.95 -18.02 6.00
CA SER A 57 6.08 -17.76 6.90
C SER A 57 7.23 -17.01 6.21
N GLY A 58 6.96 -16.38 5.07
CA GLY A 58 7.97 -15.88 4.14
C GLY A 58 8.74 -14.68 4.67
N SER A 59 10.00 -14.60 4.28
CA SER A 59 10.94 -13.57 4.70
C SER A 59 10.80 -12.24 3.95
N LEU A 60 9.63 -11.95 3.37
CA LEU A 60 9.44 -10.70 2.62
C LEU A 60 9.33 -9.52 3.59
N LEU A 61 10.14 -8.50 3.33
CA LEU A 61 10.16 -7.26 4.08
C LEU A 61 9.83 -6.10 3.14
N VAL A 62 8.84 -5.30 3.51
CA VAL A 62 8.51 -4.07 2.78
C VAL A 62 9.00 -2.86 3.54
N ARG A 63 9.69 -1.98 2.82
CA ARG A 63 10.16 -0.68 3.28
C ARG A 63 9.62 0.38 2.33
N ILE A 64 9.02 1.43 2.86
CA ILE A 64 8.48 2.54 2.05
C ILE A 64 9.00 3.82 2.66
N GLY A 65 10.01 4.44 2.04
CA GLY A 65 10.70 5.60 2.63
C GLY A 65 11.20 5.30 4.05
N ASN A 66 10.70 6.06 5.04
CA ASN A 66 11.07 5.88 6.46
C ASN A 66 10.26 4.79 7.18
N TYR A 67 9.23 4.23 6.55
CA TYR A 67 8.40 3.18 7.12
C TYR A 67 9.09 1.83 6.88
N GLN A 68 9.69 1.26 7.92
CA GLN A 68 10.41 -0.01 7.85
C GLN A 68 9.57 -1.15 8.44
N HIS A 69 9.76 -2.36 7.91
CA HIS A 69 9.14 -3.59 8.41
C HIS A 69 7.61 -3.51 8.47
N LEU A 70 7.00 -3.01 7.39
CA LEU A 70 5.54 -2.98 7.27
C LEU A 70 4.99 -4.41 7.30
N ALA A 71 3.90 -4.58 8.05
CA ALA A 71 3.25 -5.88 8.18
C ALA A 71 2.66 -6.32 6.84
N LEU A 72 2.98 -7.56 6.46
CA LEU A 72 2.41 -8.22 5.29
C LEU A 72 1.39 -9.26 5.71
N GLU A 73 0.26 -9.26 5.04
CA GLU A 73 -0.74 -10.32 5.11
C GLU A 73 -0.58 -11.23 3.89
N TYR A 74 -0.41 -12.52 4.15
CA TYR A 74 -0.36 -13.53 3.10
C TYR A 74 -1.78 -13.84 2.60
N VAL A 75 -2.01 -13.71 1.30
CA VAL A 75 -3.29 -14.06 0.67
C VAL A 75 -3.16 -15.37 -0.11
N SER A 76 -2.12 -15.48 -0.94
CA SER A 76 -1.85 -16.68 -1.74
C SER A 76 -0.38 -16.73 -2.16
N SER A 77 0.02 -17.81 -2.84
CA SER A 77 1.37 -17.96 -3.39
C SER A 77 1.75 -16.92 -4.45
N SER A 78 0.80 -16.09 -4.89
CA SER A 78 1.02 -15.02 -5.87
C SER A 78 0.57 -13.64 -5.38
N GLN A 79 0.08 -13.51 -4.14
CA GLN A 79 -0.45 -12.26 -3.64
C GLN A 79 -0.20 -12.04 -2.14
N MET A 80 0.25 -10.83 -1.79
CA MET A 80 0.32 -10.33 -0.41
C MET A 80 -0.30 -8.94 -0.31
N LEU A 81 -0.75 -8.57 0.90
CA LEU A 81 -1.29 -7.25 1.19
C LEU A 81 -0.41 -6.54 2.21
N CYS A 82 -0.19 -5.24 2.01
CA CYS A 82 0.55 -4.36 2.90
C CYS A 82 -0.33 -3.18 3.29
N ALA A 83 -0.69 -3.08 4.57
CA ALA A 83 -1.50 -1.99 5.07
C ALA A 83 -0.64 -0.73 5.29
N LEU A 84 -1.08 0.40 4.74
CA LEU A 84 -0.43 1.70 4.85
C LEU A 84 -1.28 2.64 5.69
N HIS A 85 -0.63 3.29 6.66
CA HIS A 85 -1.27 4.20 7.60
C HIS A 85 -0.46 5.49 7.71
N ASN A 86 -1.15 6.63 7.77
CA ASN A 86 -0.54 7.94 8.04
C ASN A 86 0.64 8.28 7.11
N MET A 87 0.52 7.94 5.82
CA MET A 87 1.54 8.26 4.82
C MET A 87 1.61 9.77 4.60
N LEU A 88 2.83 10.31 4.57
CA LEU A 88 3.08 11.71 4.22
C LEU A 88 2.98 11.92 2.71
N PRO A 89 2.46 13.08 2.25
CA PRO A 89 2.40 13.38 0.83
C PRO A 89 3.79 13.48 0.21
N GLY A 90 3.90 13.06 -1.05
CA GLY A 90 5.15 13.05 -1.81
C GLY A 90 5.36 11.76 -2.61
N ASN A 91 6.45 11.74 -3.38
CA ASN A 91 6.88 10.54 -4.08
C ASN A 91 7.79 9.73 -3.15
N ILE A 92 7.38 8.49 -2.85
CA ILE A 92 8.11 7.61 -1.93
C ILE A 92 8.39 6.30 -2.65
N THR A 93 9.63 5.80 -2.58
CA THR A 93 9.97 4.51 -3.17
C THR A 93 9.53 3.37 -2.25
N VAL A 94 8.88 2.37 -2.83
CA VAL A 94 8.58 1.08 -2.22
C VAL A 94 9.73 0.14 -2.54
N HIS A 95 10.35 -0.42 -1.50
CA HIS A 95 11.37 -1.44 -1.60
C HIS A 95 10.85 -2.73 -1.00
N ILE A 96 10.97 -3.82 -1.75
CA ILE A 96 10.63 -5.15 -1.28
C ILE A 96 11.90 -5.98 -1.24
N HIS A 97 12.20 -6.51 -0.06
CA HIS A 97 13.36 -7.35 0.20
C HIS A 97 12.93 -8.76 0.51
N HIS A 98 13.78 -9.72 0.17
CA HIS A 98 13.72 -11.09 0.64
C HIS A 98 14.79 -11.32 1.71
N GLY A 99 14.40 -11.82 2.88
CA GLY A 99 15.31 -11.95 4.01
C GLY A 99 15.65 -10.60 4.62
N SER A 100 16.81 -10.49 5.26
CA SER A 100 17.20 -9.28 5.98
C SER A 100 17.71 -8.15 5.08
N ASP A 101 18.09 -8.41 3.82
CA ASP A 101 18.74 -7.35 3.01
C ASP A 101 18.65 -7.48 1.48
N SER A 102 18.24 -8.61 0.91
CA SER A 102 18.24 -8.76 -0.56
C SER A 102 17.07 -8.01 -1.20
N LEU A 103 17.33 -6.84 -1.80
CA LEU A 103 16.32 -6.11 -2.58
C LEU A 103 15.93 -6.94 -3.82
N ILE A 104 14.64 -7.19 -3.99
CA ILE A 104 14.10 -7.96 -5.13
C ILE A 104 13.15 -7.15 -6.01
N PHE A 105 12.62 -6.03 -5.53
CA PHE A 105 11.71 -5.17 -6.28
C PHE A 105 11.71 -3.74 -5.74
N GLU A 106 11.56 -2.77 -6.65
CA GLU A 106 11.40 -1.36 -6.33
C GLU A 106 10.35 -0.70 -7.23
N GLU A 107 9.56 0.21 -6.68
CA GLU A 107 8.52 0.94 -7.43
C GLU A 107 8.25 2.31 -6.80
N LEU A 108 7.87 3.29 -7.61
CA LEU A 108 7.53 4.62 -7.12
C LEU A 108 6.06 4.68 -6.68
N LEU A 109 5.82 5.05 -5.42
CA LEU A 109 4.49 5.31 -4.88
C LEU A 109 4.25 6.82 -4.81
N HIS A 110 3.20 7.29 -5.49
CA HIS A 110 2.76 8.67 -5.44
C HIS A 110 1.73 8.86 -4.33
N VAL A 111 2.11 9.59 -3.26
CA VAL A 111 1.21 9.91 -2.16
C VAL A 111 0.67 11.33 -2.37
N GLN A 112 -0.58 11.43 -2.80
CA GLN A 112 -1.26 12.69 -3.04
C GLN A 112 -1.65 13.36 -1.72
N SER A 113 -1.62 14.69 -1.67
CA SER A 113 -2.17 15.42 -0.53
C SER A 113 -3.69 15.20 -0.44
N ALA A 114 -4.20 14.95 0.77
CA ALA A 114 -5.64 15.01 1.02
C ALA A 114 -6.08 16.47 0.97
N LEU A 115 -6.50 16.93 -0.21
CA LEU A 115 -7.04 18.27 -0.35
C LEU A 115 -8.47 18.29 0.19
N THR A 116 -8.69 19.07 1.24
CA THR A 116 -10.04 19.46 1.66
C THR A 116 -10.45 20.73 0.89
N PRO A 117 -11.40 20.65 -0.06
CA PRO A 117 -11.90 21.85 -0.73
C PRO A 117 -12.56 22.79 0.27
N LEU A 118 -12.29 24.09 0.13
CA LEU A 118 -13.04 25.15 0.81
C LEU A 118 -14.11 25.69 -0.12
N PHE A 119 -15.33 25.88 0.39
CA PHE A 119 -16.47 26.41 -0.37
C PHE A 119 -16.91 27.77 0.19
N PHE A 120 -17.11 28.76 -0.67
CA PHE A 120 -17.57 30.10 -0.26
C PHE A 120 -18.48 30.76 -1.30
N PRO A 121 -19.62 31.38 -0.94
CA PRO A 121 -20.18 31.47 0.42
C PRO A 121 -20.79 30.14 0.88
N SER A 122 -20.94 29.95 2.20
CA SER A 122 -21.51 28.73 2.80
C SER A 122 -23.04 28.71 2.82
N SER A 123 -23.69 29.72 2.26
CA SER A 123 -25.15 29.86 2.23
C SER A 123 -25.61 30.60 0.96
N GLY A 124 -26.84 30.32 0.55
CA GLY A 124 -27.49 30.93 -0.62
C GLY A 124 -29.01 30.75 -0.60
N PRO A 125 -29.75 31.44 -1.49
CA PRO A 125 -31.21 31.35 -1.57
C PRO A 125 -31.70 29.96 -1.98
N THR A 126 -32.88 29.57 -1.50
CA THR A 126 -33.53 28.29 -1.87
C THR A 126 -33.83 28.18 -3.37
N HIS A 127 -33.98 29.32 -4.07
CA HIS A 127 -34.23 29.38 -5.51
C HIS A 127 -32.94 29.27 -6.35
N GLY A 128 -31.77 29.09 -5.73
CA GLY A 128 -30.49 28.98 -6.42
C GLY A 128 -29.91 30.32 -6.87
N GLY A 129 -28.93 30.27 -7.78
CA GLY A 129 -28.28 31.45 -8.37
C GLY A 129 -27.04 31.95 -7.61
N THR A 130 -26.65 31.34 -6.49
CA THR A 130 -25.41 31.68 -5.79
C THR A 130 -24.21 31.02 -6.46
N ALA A 131 -23.28 31.84 -6.95
CA ALA A 131 -21.97 31.35 -7.37
C ALA A 131 -21.15 30.93 -6.14
N ILE A 132 -20.62 29.70 -6.16
CA ILE A 132 -19.74 29.17 -5.11
C ILE A 132 -18.32 29.11 -5.64
N THR A 133 -17.40 29.72 -4.91
CA THR A 133 -15.97 29.59 -5.09
C THR A 133 -15.49 28.32 -4.40
N VAL A 134 -14.85 27.44 -5.17
CA VAL A 134 -14.13 26.28 -4.63
C VAL A 134 -12.64 26.63 -4.58
N ALA A 135 -12.11 26.77 -3.37
CA ALA A 135 -10.68 26.99 -3.17
C ALA A 135 -9.97 25.66 -2.85
N HIS A 136 -8.88 25.40 -3.57
CA HIS A 136 -7.95 24.30 -3.33
C HIS A 136 -6.57 24.87 -3.02
N PHE A 137 -5.92 24.37 -1.96
CA PHE A 137 -4.66 24.93 -1.46
C PHE A 137 -3.43 24.71 -2.37
N GLU A 138 -3.51 23.90 -3.43
CA GLU A 138 -2.39 23.70 -4.36
C GLU A 138 -2.57 24.35 -5.75
N LYS A 139 -3.78 24.79 -6.11
CA LYS A 139 -4.02 25.48 -7.39
C LYS A 139 -5.38 26.16 -7.35
N VAL A 140 -5.41 27.47 -7.61
CA VAL A 140 -6.66 28.16 -7.97
C VAL A 140 -7.05 27.67 -9.36
N LEU A 141 -7.90 26.65 -9.44
CA LEU A 141 -8.56 26.31 -10.70
C LEU A 141 -9.69 27.34 -10.89
N SER A 142 -9.47 28.32 -11.75
CA SER A 142 -10.57 29.10 -12.31
C SER A 142 -11.29 28.24 -13.34
N SER A 143 -12.22 27.42 -12.88
CA SER A 143 -13.23 26.82 -13.75
C SER A 143 -14.57 27.10 -13.13
N GLU A 144 -15.42 27.81 -13.86
CA GLU A 144 -16.83 27.99 -13.51
C GLU A 144 -17.47 26.61 -13.33
N LEU A 145 -17.75 26.24 -12.09
CA LEU A 145 -18.47 25.02 -11.75
C LEU A 145 -19.91 25.40 -11.46
N PHE A 146 -20.83 24.91 -12.29
CA PHE A 146 -22.27 25.00 -12.04
C PHE A 146 -22.70 23.81 -11.17
N LEU A 147 -23.28 24.08 -10.01
CA LEU A 147 -23.85 23.06 -9.13
C LEU A 147 -25.39 23.05 -9.21
N ILE A 148 -25.96 21.85 -9.08
CA ILE A 148 -27.40 21.62 -8.94
C ILE A 148 -27.67 21.21 -7.49
N PHE A 149 -28.56 21.91 -6.79
CA PHE A 149 -28.95 21.59 -5.41
C PHE A 149 -30.23 20.75 -5.37
N GLY A 150 -30.13 19.51 -4.88
CA GLY A 150 -31.29 18.71 -4.45
C GLY A 150 -32.28 18.29 -5.54
N ASN A 151 -33.24 17.43 -5.20
CA ASN A 151 -34.17 16.80 -6.14
C ASN A 151 -35.33 17.71 -6.63
N ARG A 152 -35.24 19.03 -6.46
CA ARG A 152 -36.31 19.96 -6.82
C ARG A 152 -35.80 21.06 -7.73
N THR A 153 -35.95 20.83 -9.02
CA THR A 153 -36.05 21.90 -10.02
C THR A 153 -37.32 22.71 -9.73
N SER A 154 -37.18 23.93 -9.21
CA SER A 154 -38.21 24.95 -9.35
C SER A 154 -37.84 25.85 -10.53
N ALA A 155 -38.63 25.75 -11.60
CA ALA A 155 -38.71 26.79 -12.62
C ALA A 155 -39.80 27.78 -12.18
N GLY A 156 -39.49 29.08 -12.25
CA GLY A 156 -40.43 30.18 -12.02
C GLY A 156 -40.31 30.83 -10.66
#